data_AF-A0A9X2RG38-F1
#
_entry.id   AF-A0A9X2RG38-F1
#
_cell.length_a   1.000
_cell.length_b   1.000
_cell.length_c   1.000
_cell.angle_alpha   90.00
_cell.angle_beta   90.00
_cell.angle_gamma   90.00
#
_symmetry.space_group_name_H-M   'P 1'
#
loop_
_entity.id
_entity.type
_entity.pdbx_description
1 polymer ?
#
loop_
_entity_poly.entity_id
_entity_poly.type
_entity_poly.pdbx_seq_one_letter_code
_entity_poly.pdbx_strand_id
1 'polypeptide(L)'
;MWDWPFLKATVWMWGAVLGDIIIVLGLWRATSMLTSSVHLEPRLGRKGYTVLFGLSFAASIFLEWAAIFLSLWEYTSAMPVLTIFSYEVGLSPIFQITVLPALSIFLASKGTKISRV
;
A
#
# COMPACT_ATOMS: atom_id res chain seq x y z
N MET A 1 3.32 -2.73 -24.06
CA MET A 1 4.36 -2.07 -23.23
C MET A 1 4.36 -0.61 -23.65
N TRP A 2 4.34 0.34 -22.71
CA TRP A 2 4.12 1.75 -23.03
C TRP A 2 5.27 2.36 -23.85
N ASP A 3 4.99 2.92 -25.03
CA ASP A 3 5.97 3.59 -25.91
C ASP A 3 6.34 4.99 -25.41
N TRP A 4 6.70 5.11 -24.13
CA TRP A 4 7.05 6.39 -23.53
C TRP A 4 8.53 6.71 -23.71
N PRO A 5 8.89 7.99 -23.95
CA PRO A 5 10.27 8.45 -23.84
C PRO A 5 10.84 8.12 -22.46
N PHE A 6 12.12 7.76 -22.39
CA PHE A 6 12.81 7.34 -21.16
C PHE A 6 12.54 8.27 -19.96
N LEU A 7 12.58 9.59 -20.17
CA LEU A 7 12.32 10.58 -19.13
C LEU A 7 10.88 10.51 -18.60
N LYS A 8 9.90 10.36 -19.49
CA LYS A 8 8.49 10.23 -19.10
C LYS A 8 8.26 8.95 -18.31
N ALA A 9 8.80 7.83 -18.77
CA ALA A 9 8.73 6.55 -18.06
C ALA A 9 9.38 6.66 -16.66
N THR A 10 10.55 7.28 -16.58
CA THR A 10 11.28 7.46 -15.31
C THR A 10 10.48 8.31 -14.32
N VAL A 11 9.95 9.46 -14.74
CA VAL A 11 9.16 10.34 -13.87
C VAL A 11 7.91 9.64 -13.35
N TRP A 12 7.18 8.92 -14.20
CA TRP A 12 5.99 8.18 -13.77
C TRP A 12 6.33 7.02 -12.82
N MET A 13 7.43 6.29 -13.05
CA MET A 13 7.89 5.26 -12.13
C MET A 13 8.24 5.84 -10.76
N TRP A 14 9.00 6.95 -10.71
CA TRP A 14 9.30 7.61 -9.44
C TRP A 14 8.06 8.15 -8.75
N GLY A 15 7.10 8.68 -9.51
CA GLY A 15 5.81 9.11 -8.99
C GLY A 15 5.05 7.96 -8.32
N ALA A 16 5.01 6.79 -8.96
CA ALA A 16 4.39 5.59 -8.39
C ALA A 16 5.09 5.14 -7.09
N VAL A 17 6.42 5.08 -7.08
CA VAL A 17 7.22 4.72 -5.89
C VAL A 17 7.00 5.69 -4.74
N LEU A 18 6.99 7.00 -5.01
CA LEU A 18 6.71 8.01 -3.99
C LEU A 18 5.28 7.90 -3.47
N GLY A 19 4.32 7.59 -4.35
CA GLY A 19 2.94 7.29 -3.99
C GLY A 19 2.85 6.12 -3.01
N ASP A 20 3.52 5.01 -3.29
CA ASP A 20 3.59 3.84 -2.41
C ASP A 20 4.14 4.20 -1.01
N ILE A 21 5.20 5.02 -0.96
CA ILE A 21 5.78 5.49 0.32
C ILE A 21 4.77 6.32 1.11
N ILE A 22 4.08 7.25 0.45
CA ILE A 22 3.06 8.10 1.08
C ILE A 22 1.91 7.24 1.62
N ILE A 23 1.46 6.23 0.86
CA ILE A 23 0.40 5.30 1.26
C ILE A 23 0.82 4.53 2.52
N VAL A 24 2.03 3.95 2.54
CA VAL A 24 2.55 3.21 3.69
C VAL A 24 2.63 4.11 4.94
N LEU A 25 3.18 5.31 4.81
CA LEU A 25 3.29 6.27 5.92
C LEU A 25 1.92 6.74 6.42
N GLY A 26 0.99 7.02 5.51
CA GLY A 26 -0.38 7.40 5.82
C GLY A 26 -1.12 6.31 6.56
N LEU A 27 -1.02 5.05 6.10
CA LEU A 27 -1.63 3.89 6.75
C LEU A 27 -1.03 3.60 8.12
N TRP A 28 0.30 3.72 8.25
CA TRP A 28 0.97 3.62 9.55
C TRP A 28 0.47 4.69 10.52
N ARG A 29 0.40 5.95 10.06
CA ARG A 29 -0.09 7.07 10.88
C ARG A 29 -1.55 6.88 11.29
N ALA A 30 -2.42 6.51 10.36
CA ALA A 30 -3.83 6.25 10.64
C ALA A 30 -4.01 5.08 11.64
N THR A 31 -3.24 4.00 11.47
CA THR A 31 -3.21 2.87 12.42
C THR A 31 -2.75 3.32 13.81
N SER A 32 -1.75 4.20 13.89
CA SER A 32 -1.26 4.77 15.16
C SER A 32 -2.32 5.60 15.88
N MET A 33 -3.13 6.37 15.14
CA MET A 33 -4.18 7.22 15.70
C MET A 33 -5.38 6.42 16.20
N LEU A 34 -5.77 5.37 15.46
CA LEU A 34 -6.85 4.46 15.85
C LEU A 34 -6.47 3.57 17.04
N THR A 35 -5.16 3.38 17.26
CA THR A 35 -4.64 2.53 18.32
C THR A 35 -3.90 3.37 19.38
N SER A 36 -4.55 4.40 19.93
CA SER A 36 -3.99 5.31 20.96
C SER A 36 -3.35 4.63 22.18
N SER A 37 -3.70 3.37 22.48
CA SER A 37 -3.14 2.61 23.61
C SER A 37 -1.96 1.71 23.26
N VAL A 38 -1.65 1.54 21.97
CA VAL A 38 -0.44 0.85 21.54
C VAL A 38 0.50 1.94 21.09
N HIS A 39 1.34 2.42 22.01
CA HIS A 39 2.59 2.99 21.55
C HIS A 39 3.16 1.98 20.56
N LEU A 40 3.36 2.40 19.32
CA LEU A 40 4.12 1.66 18.32
C LEU A 40 5.60 1.65 18.71
N GLU A 41 5.88 1.43 20.01
CA GLU A 41 7.09 0.79 20.49
C GLU A 41 7.30 -0.46 19.65
N PRO A 42 8.56 -0.88 19.40
CA PRO A 42 9.03 -1.43 18.13
C PRO A 42 8.39 -2.75 17.67
N ARG A 43 7.36 -3.26 18.33
CA ARG A 43 6.55 -4.40 17.91
C ARG A 43 5.07 -4.01 17.88
N LEU A 44 4.56 -3.80 16.67
CA LEU A 44 3.12 -3.78 16.41
C LEU A 44 2.51 -5.09 16.95
N GLY A 45 1.68 -5.02 18.00
CA GLY A 45 1.02 -6.20 18.56
C GLY A 45 0.05 -6.85 17.56
N ARG A 46 -0.41 -8.08 17.80
CA ARG A 46 -1.37 -8.79 16.91
C ARG A 46 -2.57 -7.90 16.52
N LYS A 47 -3.11 -7.15 17.48
CA LYS A 47 -4.23 -6.20 17.25
C LYS A 47 -3.85 -5.07 16.29
N GLY A 48 -2.64 -4.53 16.40
CA GLY A 48 -2.15 -3.48 15.51
C GLY A 48 -1.97 -3.99 14.07
N TYR A 49 -1.48 -5.21 13.88
CA TYR A 49 -1.44 -5.84 12.55
C TYR A 49 -2.84 -6.06 11.99
N THR A 50 -3.81 -6.52 12.78
CA THR A 50 -5.20 -6.69 12.30
C THR A 50 -5.81 -5.37 11.84
N VAL A 51 -5.64 -4.28 12.61
CA VAL A 51 -6.12 -2.95 12.22
C VAL A 51 -5.41 -2.46 10.97
N LEU A 52 -4.09 -2.62 10.91
CA LEU A 52 -3.29 -2.25 9.73
C LEU A 52 -3.76 -3.01 8.49
N PHE A 53 -3.94 -4.33 8.56
CA PHE A 53 -4.42 -5.15 7.45
C PHE A 53 -5.82 -4.71 7.01
N GLY A 54 -6.74 -4.51 7.94
CA GLY A 54 -8.09 -4.05 7.63
C GLY A 54 -8.10 -2.67 6.95
N LEU A 55 -7.30 -1.73 7.47
CA LEU A 55 -7.20 -0.38 6.93
C LEU A 55 -6.51 -0.37 5.56
N SER A 56 -5.44 -1.16 5.41
CA SER A 56 -4.69 -1.28 4.15
C SER A 56 -5.55 -1.92 3.07
N PHE A 57 -6.36 -2.94 3.42
CA PHE A 57 -7.32 -3.55 2.51
C PHE A 57 -8.41 -2.57 2.07
N ALA A 58 -8.99 -1.81 3.01
CA ALA A 58 -9.98 -0.79 2.68
C ALA A 58 -9.40 0.33 1.79
N ALA A 59 -8.20 0.81 2.13
CA ALA A 59 -7.50 1.82 1.34
C ALA A 59 -7.13 1.30 -0.06
N SER A 60 -6.74 0.04 -0.16
CA SER A 60 -6.49 -0.65 -1.41
C SER A 60 -7.70 -0.61 -2.34
N ILE A 61 -8.89 -0.98 -1.86
CA ILE A 61 -10.12 -0.97 -2.66
C ILE A 61 -10.43 0.46 -3.12
N PHE A 62 -10.29 1.43 -2.22
CA PHE A 62 -10.55 2.84 -2.53
C PHE A 62 -9.58 3.39 -3.59
N LEU A 63 -8.28 3.13 -3.44
CA LEU A 63 -7.25 3.60 -4.37
C LEU A 63 -7.38 2.95 -5.75
N GLU A 64 -7.73 1.66 -5.78
CA GLU A 64 -8.03 0.93 -7.00
C GLU A 64 -9.24 1.52 -7.73
N TRP A 65 -10.32 1.81 -6.99
CA TRP A 65 -11.49 2.48 -7.55
C TRP A 65 -11.15 3.88 -8.09
N ALA A 66 -10.34 4.65 -7.36
CA ALA A 66 -9.85 5.94 -7.81
C ALA A 66 -8.96 5.84 -9.05
N ALA A 67 -8.13 4.79 -9.17
CA ALA A 67 -7.27 4.56 -10.32
C ALA A 67 -8.05 4.25 -11.59
N ILE A 68 -9.07 3.40 -11.49
CA ILE A 68 -10.00 3.12 -12.58
C ILE A 68 -10.77 4.40 -12.96
N PHE A 69 -11.32 5.12 -11.96
CA PHE A 69 -12.09 6.34 -12.20
C PHE A 69 -11.27 7.44 -12.88
N LEU A 70 -10.02 7.61 -12.49
CA LEU A 70 -9.10 8.58 -13.11
C LEU A 70 -8.48 8.07 -14.41
N SER A 71 -8.82 6.85 -14.85
CA SER A 71 -8.22 6.19 -16.03
C SER A 71 -6.69 6.23 -15.99
N LEU A 72 -6.11 6.05 -14.79
CA LEU A 72 -4.66 6.12 -14.58
C LEU A 72 -3.93 4.96 -15.26
N TRP A 73 -4.59 3.80 -15.36
CA TRP A 73 -4.11 2.66 -16.12
C TRP A 73 -5.28 1.80 -16.60
N GLU A 74 -5.02 1.00 -17.63
CA GLU A 74 -5.94 -0.02 -18.14
C GLU A 74 -5.38 -1.41 -17.88
N TYR A 75 -6.26 -2.37 -17.60
CA TYR A 75 -5.90 -3.75 -17.41
C TYR A 75 -5.66 -4.44 -18.75
N THR A 76 -4.59 -5.22 -18.83
CA THR A 76 -4.30 -6.06 -20.00
C THR A 76 -4.59 -7.53 -19.66
N SER A 77 -4.81 -8.36 -20.67
CA SER A 77 -5.19 -9.78 -20.52
C SER A 77 -4.20 -10.62 -19.70
N ALA A 78 -2.96 -10.15 -19.54
CA ALA A 78 -1.92 -10.79 -18.74
C ALA A 78 -1.99 -10.46 -17.23
N MET A 79 -2.83 -9.51 -16.80
CA MET A 79 -2.99 -9.14 -15.40
C MET A 79 -4.16 -9.92 -14.77
N PRO A 80 -3.97 -10.53 -13.58
CA PRO A 80 -5.06 -11.19 -12.88
C PRO A 80 -6.06 -10.13 -12.39
N VAL A 81 -7.24 -10.11 -12.99
CA VAL A 81 -8.36 -9.24 -12.63
C VAL A 81 -9.50 -10.06 -12.04
N LEU A 82 -10.19 -9.48 -11.06
CA LEU A 82 -11.46 -9.98 -10.55
C LEU A 82 -12.57 -9.05 -11.02
N THR A 83 -13.58 -9.60 -11.67
CA THR A 83 -14.78 -8.84 -12.02
C THR A 83 -15.69 -8.77 -10.80
N ILE A 84 -15.79 -7.60 -10.19
CA ILE A 84 -16.65 -7.34 -9.02
C ILE A 84 -17.63 -6.23 -9.40
N PHE A 85 -18.94 -6.49 -9.33
CA PHE A 85 -20.00 -5.53 -9.68
C PHE A 85 -19.81 -4.84 -11.05
N SER A 86 -19.42 -5.62 -12.07
CA SER A 86 -19.15 -5.13 -13.45
C SER A 86 -17.92 -4.24 -13.62
N TYR A 87 -17.08 -4.10 -12.60
CA TYR A 87 -15.78 -3.45 -12.68
C TYR A 87 -14.66 -4.49 -12.66
N GLU A 88 -13.68 -4.34 -13.54
CA GLU A 88 -12.44 -5.13 -13.51
C GLU A 88 -11.51 -4.54 -12.46
N VAL A 89 -11.26 -5.30 -11.41
CA VAL A 89 -10.44 -4.89 -10.28
C VAL A 89 -9.13 -5.68 -10.30
N GLY A 90 -8.01 -4.98 -10.32
CA GLY A 90 -6.69 -5.59 -10.32
C GLY A 90 -6.39 -6.28 -8.99
N LEU A 91 -6.02 -7.56 -9.01
CA LEU A 91 -5.58 -8.27 -7.81
C LEU A 91 -4.21 -7.80 -7.30
N SER A 92 -3.34 -7.37 -8.22
CA SER A 92 -1.96 -6.98 -7.90
C SER A 92 -1.89 -5.71 -7.02
N PRO A 93 -2.57 -4.59 -7.36
CA PRO A 93 -2.59 -3.40 -6.50
C PRO A 93 -3.16 -3.69 -5.12
N ILE A 94 -4.19 -4.56 -5.06
CA ILE A 94 -4.81 -4.92 -3.79
C ILE A 94 -3.85 -5.65 -2.88
N PHE A 95 -3.19 -6.67 -3.41
CA PHE A 95 -2.21 -7.42 -2.67
C PHE A 95 -1.02 -6.54 -2.24
N GLN A 96 -0.53 -5.68 -3.14
CA GLN A 96 0.57 -4.76 -2.86
C GLN A 96 0.23 -3.82 -1.69
N ILE A 97 -0.85 -3.05 -1.79
CA ILE A 97 -1.20 -2.07 -0.75
C ILE A 97 -1.58 -2.76 0.56
N THR A 98 -2.11 -3.99 0.52
CA THR A 98 -2.44 -4.74 1.73
C THR A 98 -1.21 -5.30 2.45
N VAL A 99 -0.23 -5.85 1.71
CA VAL A 99 0.92 -6.55 2.27
C VAL A 99 2.11 -5.62 2.53
N LEU A 100 2.35 -4.65 1.65
CA LEU A 100 3.52 -3.78 1.69
C LEU A 100 3.63 -2.98 3.00
N PRO A 101 2.57 -2.35 3.54
CA PRO A 101 2.66 -1.63 4.81
C PRO A 101 3.01 -2.56 5.99
N ALA A 102 2.41 -3.74 6.02
CA ALA A 102 2.68 -4.74 7.05
C ALA A 102 4.13 -5.24 6.99
N LEU A 103 4.64 -5.49 5.79
CA LEU A 103 6.02 -5.90 5.57
C LEU A 103 7.01 -4.78 5.93
N SER A 104 6.72 -3.53 5.54
CA SER A 104 7.57 -2.38 5.84
C SER A 104 7.71 -2.15 7.34
N ILE A 105 6.60 -2.23 8.09
CA ILE A 105 6.63 -2.09 9.55
C ILE A 105 7.35 -3.28 10.19
N PHE A 106 7.13 -4.50 9.70
CA PHE A 106 7.84 -5.68 10.17
C PHE A 106 9.36 -5.58 9.96
N LEU A 107 9.80 -5.13 8.79
CA LEU A 107 11.23 -4.93 8.51
C LEU A 107 11.82 -3.79 9.34
N ALA A 108 11.10 -2.67 9.47
CA ALA A 108 11.51 -1.55 10.32
C ALA A 108 11.71 -2.02 11.77
N SER A 109 10.80 -2.84 12.31
CA SER A 109 10.90 -3.40 13.66
C SER A 109 12.12 -4.28 13.91
N LYS A 110 12.63 -4.96 12.87
CA LYS A 110 13.83 -5.79 12.96
C LYS A 110 15.12 -4.96 12.93
N GLY A 111 15.11 -3.86 12.18
CA GLY A 111 16.24 -2.93 12.08
C GLY A 111 16.44 -2.08 13.33
N THR A 112 15.37 -1.82 14.10
CA THR A 112 15.46 -1.11 15.38
C THR A 112 15.99 -2.03 16.49
N LYS A 113 17.27 -2.42 16.42
CA LYS A 113 18.03 -2.71 17.63
C LYS A 113 18.20 -1.37 18.34
N ILE A 114 17.24 -1.00 19.18
CA ILE A 114 17.42 0.10 20.13
C ILE A 114 18.61 -0.29 20.99
N SER A 115 19.75 0.34 20.73
CA SER A 115 20.85 0.43 21.68
C SER A 115 20.27 1.09 22.92
N ARG A 116 19.85 0.28 23.89
CA ARG A 116 19.60 0.77 25.24
C ARG A 116 20.97 1.14 25.80
N VAL A 117 21.28 2.44 25.77
CA VAL A 117 22.26 3.06 26.65
C VAL A 117 21.48 3.64 27.82
#